data_AF-A0A847UPD2-F1
#
_entry.id   AF-A0A847UPD2-F1
#
_cell.length_a   1.000
_cell.length_b   1.000
_cell.length_c   1.000
_cell.angle_alpha   90.00
_cell.angle_beta   90.00
_cell.angle_gamma   90.00
#
_symmetry.space_group_name_H-M   'P 1'
#
loop_
_entity.id
_entity.type
_entity.pdbx_description
1 polymer ?
#
loop_
_entity_poly.entity_id
_entity_poly.type
_entity_poly.pdbx_seq_one_letter_code
_entity_poly.pdbx_strand_id
1 'polypeptide(L)'
;MNFKTFLVKYSPSGLLGAYALFLASLALELEVNIARTILLVAFAAYAVAHRELPRALYASSLLKFAALFPVIAAISWILSPYDEANGLKTFDWLMCLIFGMATTLIWGRRTILLLLLIPAITLLAALGTAVWNAASGLPVENLFTPDNKLILFIGTANRLGFLLATGAAICIGTLFMLGRMALPLFLAASTLSVLCWLAQSRAAVFGLFGVILTATGYSLVQNRKSPLALALVLLVAALIGFGSIFATDRIMATLTSLDMSYLLNGRDDIWLAAWEIFLKSPMVGFGVDSFHKALAAHLALPENADRFPAIRSQYVFWNAHQMVLGILCETGLAGLAVFCVLIVRGIRAGIRFLPETFPPLLMLIAFLVHGIGGYGFHRSWNSAFFFLALGILEGWNLLNVNRRPLQAGSE
;
A
#
# COMPACT_ATOMS: atom_id res chain seq x y z
N MET A 1 13.20 -10.64 34.56
CA MET A 1 11.77 -10.25 34.56
C MET A 1 11.22 -10.42 33.15
N ASN A 2 10.17 -11.21 32.94
CA ASN A 2 9.73 -11.67 31.62
C ASN A 2 9.03 -10.54 30.83
N PHE A 3 9.59 -10.13 29.69
CA PHE A 3 9.09 -9.03 28.84
C PHE A 3 7.63 -9.24 28.40
N LYS A 4 7.16 -10.50 28.32
CA LYS A 4 5.76 -10.86 28.06
C LYS A 4 4.79 -10.45 29.18
N THR A 5 5.20 -10.52 30.43
CA THR A 5 4.29 -10.30 31.57
C THR A 5 4.07 -8.81 31.85
N PHE A 6 4.96 -7.95 31.39
CA PHE A 6 4.89 -6.50 31.64
C PHE A 6 4.05 -5.75 30.60
N LEU A 7 4.10 -6.14 29.31
CA LEU A 7 3.36 -5.44 28.23
C LEU A 7 1.90 -5.87 28.09
N VAL A 8 1.50 -7.02 28.63
CA VAL A 8 0.13 -7.56 28.47
C VAL A 8 -0.86 -6.99 29.49
N LYS A 9 -0.39 -6.43 30.61
CA LYS A 9 -1.28 -6.06 31.72
C LYS A 9 -2.01 -4.72 31.56
N TYR A 10 -1.58 -3.88 30.63
CA TYR A 10 -2.25 -2.61 30.29
C TYR A 10 -2.15 -2.35 28.80
N SER A 11 -3.08 -2.92 28.02
CA SER A 11 -3.43 -2.33 26.72
C SER A 11 -4.21 -1.06 27.03
N PRO A 12 -3.69 0.16 26.82
CA PRO A 12 -4.47 1.36 27.05
C PRO A 12 -5.60 1.32 26.03
N SER A 13 -6.84 1.21 26.49
CA SER A 13 -8.04 1.27 25.65
C SER A 13 -7.99 2.48 24.70
N GLY A 14 -7.42 3.60 25.15
CA GLY A 14 -7.17 4.78 24.33
C GLY A 14 -6.22 4.56 23.15
N LEU A 15 -5.12 3.82 23.32
CA LEU A 15 -4.17 3.55 22.22
C LEU A 15 -4.79 2.59 21.18
N LEU A 16 -5.53 1.59 21.65
CA LEU A 16 -6.25 0.68 20.77
C LEU A 16 -7.32 1.42 19.95
N GLY A 17 -8.09 2.30 20.61
CA GLY A 17 -9.08 3.16 19.94
C GLY A 17 -8.45 4.09 18.90
N ALA A 18 -7.33 4.74 19.24
CA ALA A 18 -6.61 5.60 18.31
C ALA A 18 -6.06 4.83 17.10
N TYR A 19 -5.56 3.60 17.30
CA TYR A 19 -5.08 2.77 16.19
C TYR A 19 -6.24 2.27 15.32
N ALA A 20 -7.36 1.86 15.92
CA ALA A 20 -8.55 1.48 15.18
C ALA A 20 -9.10 2.66 14.35
N LEU A 21 -9.11 3.87 14.91
CA LEU A 21 -9.47 5.09 14.19
C LEU A 21 -8.52 5.37 13.02
N PHE A 22 -7.22 5.16 13.19
CA PHE A 22 -6.25 5.27 12.09
C PHE A 22 -6.47 4.23 11.00
N LEU A 23 -6.75 2.97 11.34
CA LEU A 23 -7.07 1.96 10.33
C LEU A 23 -8.39 2.26 9.61
N ALA A 24 -9.39 2.80 10.32
CA ALA A 24 -10.65 3.26 9.76
C ALA A 24 -10.47 4.45 8.81
N SER A 25 -9.67 5.45 9.22
CA SER A 25 -9.35 6.60 8.38
C SER A 25 -8.58 6.17 7.15
N LEU A 26 -7.69 5.18 7.27
CA LEU A 26 -7.09 4.57 6.11
C LEU A 26 -8.18 3.98 5.22
N ALA A 27 -8.97 3.03 5.72
CA ALA A 27 -10.02 2.35 4.94
C ALA A 27 -11.07 3.28 4.32
N LEU A 28 -11.27 4.47 4.86
CA LEU A 28 -12.24 5.45 4.36
C LEU A 28 -11.63 6.63 3.59
N GLU A 29 -10.29 6.71 3.54
CA GLU A 29 -9.57 7.91 3.10
C GLU A 29 -10.06 9.22 3.77
N LEU A 30 -10.63 9.13 4.97
CA LEU A 30 -11.29 10.23 5.65
C LEU A 30 -10.41 10.76 6.79
N GLU A 31 -10.03 12.03 6.73
CA GLU A 31 -9.32 12.72 7.81
C GLU A 31 -8.08 11.94 8.31
N VAL A 32 -7.35 11.31 7.37
CA VAL A 32 -6.20 10.43 7.65
C VAL A 32 -5.16 11.15 8.51
N ASN A 33 -4.92 12.44 8.24
CA ASN A 33 -3.95 13.26 8.96
C ASN A 33 -4.37 13.50 10.41
N ILE A 34 -5.67 13.72 10.67
CA ILE A 34 -6.21 13.91 12.02
C ILE A 34 -6.09 12.60 12.81
N ALA A 35 -6.59 11.49 12.26
CA ALA A 35 -6.51 10.18 12.90
C ALA A 35 -5.05 9.76 13.18
N ARG A 36 -4.13 10.05 12.25
CA ARG A 36 -2.69 9.84 12.43
C ARG A 36 -2.13 10.70 13.56
N THR A 37 -2.52 11.96 13.67
CA THR A 37 -2.09 12.86 14.75
C THR A 37 -2.58 12.35 16.11
N ILE A 38 -3.85 11.92 16.20
CA ILE A 38 -4.41 11.31 17.41
C ILE A 38 -3.60 10.07 17.79
N LEU A 39 -3.29 9.20 16.82
CA LEU A 39 -2.48 8.01 17.05
C LEU A 39 -1.05 8.35 17.51
N LEU A 40 -0.43 9.37 16.92
CA LEU A 40 0.89 9.84 17.32
C LEU A 40 0.90 10.31 18.78
N VAL A 41 -0.09 11.11 19.18
CA VAL A 41 -0.22 11.59 20.57
C VAL A 41 -0.44 10.43 21.53
N ALA A 42 -1.32 9.48 21.17
CA ALA A 42 -1.55 8.28 21.98
C ALA A 42 -0.28 7.43 22.13
N PHE A 43 0.50 7.27 21.05
CA PHE A 43 1.79 6.58 21.10
C PHE A 43 2.82 7.32 21.93
N ALA A 44 2.90 8.64 21.82
CA ALA A 44 3.82 9.46 22.61
C ALA A 44 3.52 9.32 24.11
N ALA A 45 2.24 9.43 24.50
CA ALA A 45 1.81 9.22 25.88
C ALA A 45 2.17 7.82 26.38
N TYR A 46 1.92 6.78 25.57
CA TYR A 46 2.30 5.42 25.90
C TYR A 46 3.82 5.24 26.03
N ALA A 47 4.60 5.82 25.13
CA ALA A 47 6.06 5.73 25.11
C ALA A 47 6.70 6.40 26.35
N VAL A 48 6.10 7.49 26.86
CA VAL A 48 6.53 8.14 28.10
C VAL A 48 6.34 7.19 29.29
N ALA A 49 5.21 6.50 29.36
CA ALA A 49 4.92 5.52 30.41
C ALA A 49 5.74 4.21 30.26
N HIS A 50 6.12 3.85 29.02
CA HIS A 50 6.79 2.59 28.69
C HIS A 50 8.09 2.82 27.91
N ARG A 51 9.14 3.26 28.62
CA ARG A 51 10.45 3.62 28.03
C ARG A 51 11.13 2.50 27.24
N GLU A 52 10.74 1.24 27.45
CA GLU A 52 11.25 0.10 26.67
C GLU A 52 10.78 0.11 25.21
N LEU A 53 9.62 0.72 24.91
CA LEU A 53 9.13 0.83 23.54
C LEU A 53 10.06 1.69 22.68
N PRO A 54 10.38 2.96 23.05
CA PRO A 54 11.38 3.74 22.32
C PRO A 54 12.71 3.01 22.16
N ARG A 55 13.24 2.38 23.23
CA ARG A 55 14.51 1.64 23.16
C ARG A 55 14.45 0.51 22.11
N ALA A 56 13.37 -0.25 22.08
CA ALA A 56 13.16 -1.30 21.09
C ALA A 56 13.07 -0.74 19.67
N LEU A 57 12.36 0.38 19.47
CA LEU A 57 12.28 1.05 18.17
C LEU A 57 13.65 1.56 17.70
N TYR A 58 14.44 2.18 18.58
CA TYR A 58 15.81 2.63 18.28
C TYR A 58 16.78 1.49 17.96
N ALA A 59 16.48 0.25 18.36
CA ALA A 59 17.27 -0.92 17.98
C ALA A 59 17.04 -1.32 16.51
N SER A 60 15.94 -0.88 15.89
CA SER A 60 15.65 -1.20 14.49
C SER A 60 16.66 -0.58 13.54
N SER A 61 17.39 -1.42 12.84
CA SER A 61 18.23 -0.99 11.72
C SER A 61 17.41 -0.70 10.46
N LEU A 62 16.17 -1.19 10.34
CA LEU A 62 15.26 -0.78 9.27
C LEU A 62 14.81 0.67 9.47
N LEU A 63 14.43 1.06 10.69
CA LEU A 63 14.04 2.43 11.02
C LEU A 63 15.18 3.42 10.75
N LYS A 64 16.40 3.11 11.20
CA LYS A 64 17.59 3.93 10.95
C LYS A 64 17.84 4.15 9.45
N PHE A 65 17.63 3.09 8.67
CA PHE A 65 17.82 3.15 7.23
C PHE A 65 16.66 3.88 6.52
N ALA A 66 15.43 3.69 6.97
CA ALA A 66 14.27 4.43 6.48
C ALA A 66 14.39 5.93 6.76
N ALA A 67 15.07 6.33 7.83
CA ALA A 67 15.38 7.73 8.12
C ALA A 67 16.28 8.41 7.08
N LEU A 68 16.88 7.66 6.14
CA LEU A 68 17.55 8.25 4.98
C LEU A 68 16.57 8.88 3.98
N PHE A 69 15.31 8.43 3.92
CA PHE A 69 14.31 9.04 3.04
C PHE A 69 14.08 10.53 3.30
N PRO A 70 13.79 11.01 4.53
CA PRO A 70 13.65 12.43 4.79
C PRO A 70 14.94 13.21 4.55
N VAL A 71 16.11 12.61 4.81
CA VAL A 71 17.41 13.25 4.53
C VAL A 71 17.59 13.46 3.02
N ILE A 72 17.35 12.42 2.22
CA ILE A 72 17.40 12.51 0.76
C ILE A 72 16.39 13.53 0.28
N ALA A 73 15.14 13.46 0.74
CA ALA A 73 14.10 14.41 0.36
C ALA A 73 14.45 15.86 0.70
N ALA A 74 15.09 16.10 1.85
CA ALA A 74 15.57 17.43 2.23
C ALA A 74 16.69 17.91 1.30
N ILE A 75 17.66 17.05 0.97
CA ILE A 75 18.73 17.38 0.01
C ILE A 75 18.13 17.67 -1.37
N SER A 76 17.23 16.80 -1.85
CA SER A 76 16.53 16.95 -3.11
C SER A 76 15.72 18.24 -3.16
N TRP A 77 15.10 18.65 -2.05
CA TRP A 77 14.38 19.92 -1.94
C TRP A 77 15.32 21.13 -2.01
N ILE A 78 16.42 21.13 -1.25
CA ILE A 78 17.42 22.21 -1.24
C ILE A 78 18.03 22.43 -2.62
N LEU A 79 18.25 21.35 -3.37
CA LEU A 79 18.83 21.38 -4.70
C LEU A 79 17.79 21.56 -5.82
N SER A 80 16.50 21.54 -5.48
CA SER A 80 15.44 21.65 -6.47
C SER A 80 15.27 23.09 -6.94
N PRO A 81 15.09 23.33 -8.25
CA PRO A 81 14.67 24.62 -8.76
C PRO A 81 13.16 24.87 -8.58
N TYR A 82 12.42 23.95 -7.93
CA TYR A 82 10.96 24.04 -7.76
C TYR A 82 10.58 24.34 -6.30
N ASP A 83 9.96 25.50 -6.06
CA ASP A 83 9.70 26.10 -4.74
C ASP A 83 8.70 25.35 -3.81
N GLU A 84 8.21 24.17 -4.17
CA GLU A 84 7.10 23.46 -3.46
C GLU A 84 7.40 22.03 -3.02
N ALA A 85 8.67 21.61 -2.93
CA ALA A 85 8.91 20.23 -2.48
C ALA A 85 8.47 20.04 -1.01
N ASN A 86 7.50 19.15 -0.81
CA ASN A 86 6.82 18.99 0.47
C ASN A 86 7.50 17.89 1.30
N GLY A 87 8.70 18.20 1.81
CA GLY A 87 9.51 17.28 2.61
C GLY A 87 8.77 16.70 3.82
N LEU A 88 7.74 17.38 4.33
CA LEU A 88 6.90 16.91 5.43
C LEU A 88 6.25 15.55 5.16
N LYS A 89 5.95 15.21 3.90
CA LYS A 89 5.39 13.89 3.53
C LYS A 89 6.31 12.73 3.86
N THR A 90 7.62 12.94 3.91
CA THR A 90 8.57 11.88 4.28
C THR A 90 8.53 11.52 5.76
N PHE A 91 8.14 12.47 6.62
CA PHE A 91 7.93 12.19 8.04
C PHE A 91 6.70 11.31 8.26
N ASP A 92 5.66 11.51 7.44
CA ASP A 92 4.44 10.68 7.49
C ASP A 92 4.73 9.18 7.27
N TRP A 93 5.68 8.89 6.38
CA TRP A 93 6.13 7.53 6.10
C TRP A 93 6.81 6.89 7.30
N LEU A 94 7.70 7.63 7.96
CA LEU A 94 8.35 7.17 9.18
C LEU A 94 7.34 6.93 10.30
N MET A 95 6.31 7.77 10.41
CA MET A 95 5.25 7.57 11.40
C MET A 95 4.50 6.27 11.16
N CYS A 96 4.09 5.97 9.92
CA CYS A 96 3.40 4.72 9.60
C CYS A 96 4.28 3.48 9.87
N LEU A 97 5.58 3.58 9.57
CA LEU A 97 6.57 2.55 9.90
C LEU A 97 6.66 2.33 11.42
N ILE A 98 6.78 3.41 12.20
CA ILE A 98 6.83 3.37 13.66
C ILE A 98 5.55 2.78 14.23
N PHE A 99 4.38 3.16 13.72
CA PHE A 99 3.10 2.62 14.16
C PHE A 99 3.02 1.11 13.92
N GLY A 100 3.43 0.63 12.74
CA GLY A 100 3.48 -0.81 12.46
C GLY A 100 4.41 -1.57 13.42
N MET A 101 5.60 -1.03 13.69
CA MET A 101 6.54 -1.64 14.63
C MET A 101 5.99 -1.65 16.05
N ALA A 102 5.52 -0.49 16.53
CA ALA A 102 5.06 -0.30 17.88
C ALA A 102 3.82 -1.14 18.19
N THR A 103 2.81 -1.12 17.31
CA THR A 103 1.62 -1.97 17.47
C THR A 103 1.99 -3.44 17.53
N THR A 104 2.90 -3.90 16.66
CA THR A 104 3.39 -5.29 16.69
C THR A 104 4.13 -5.60 17.98
N LEU A 105 5.00 -4.71 18.48
CA LEU A 105 5.68 -4.90 19.75
C LEU A 105 4.73 -4.98 20.95
N ILE A 106 3.65 -4.19 20.94
CA ILE A 106 2.67 -4.11 22.02
C ILE A 106 1.69 -5.30 21.97
N TRP A 107 1.14 -5.59 20.79
CA TRP A 107 0.00 -6.51 20.63
C TRP A 107 0.36 -7.84 19.94
N GLY A 108 1.56 -7.96 19.37
CA GLY A 108 2.06 -9.17 18.71
C GLY A 108 1.11 -9.67 17.63
N ARG A 109 0.65 -10.91 17.76
CA ARG A 109 -0.28 -11.53 16.80
C ARG A 109 -1.62 -10.81 16.71
N ARG A 110 -2.06 -10.09 17.76
CA ARG A 110 -3.32 -9.33 17.71
C ARG A 110 -3.26 -8.18 16.71
N THR A 111 -2.08 -7.66 16.36
CA THR A 111 -1.92 -6.64 15.32
C THR A 111 -2.47 -7.12 13.97
N ILE A 112 -2.31 -8.40 13.66
CA ILE A 112 -2.88 -9.00 12.44
C ILE A 112 -4.41 -9.02 12.48
N LEU A 113 -5.00 -9.29 13.65
CA LEU A 113 -6.45 -9.24 13.80
C LEU A 113 -6.97 -7.81 13.64
N LEU A 114 -6.23 -6.81 14.12
CA LEU A 114 -6.59 -5.41 13.95
C LEU A 114 -6.53 -4.98 12.49
N LEU A 115 -5.62 -5.53 11.68
CA LEU A 115 -5.61 -5.26 10.23
C LEU A 115 -6.91 -5.66 9.53
N LEU A 116 -7.68 -6.63 10.06
CA LEU A 116 -8.98 -7.02 9.51
C LEU A 116 -10.03 -5.90 9.61
N LEU A 117 -9.79 -4.85 10.41
CA LEU A 117 -10.64 -3.65 10.42
C LEU A 117 -10.66 -2.98 9.03
N ILE A 118 -9.55 -3.00 8.29
CA ILE A 118 -9.48 -2.41 6.95
C ILE A 118 -10.51 -3.07 6.02
N PRO A 119 -10.43 -4.38 5.69
CA PRO A 119 -11.38 -5.02 4.80
C PRO A 119 -12.82 -4.99 5.35
N ALA A 120 -13.02 -5.08 6.67
CA ALA A 120 -14.35 -5.01 7.27
C ALA A 120 -15.01 -3.65 7.03
N ILE A 121 -14.29 -2.55 7.30
CA ILE A 121 -14.80 -1.18 7.10
C ILE A 121 -15.02 -0.91 5.61
N THR A 122 -14.09 -1.33 4.75
CA THR A 122 -14.25 -1.18 3.29
C THR A 122 -15.51 -1.89 2.78
N LEU A 123 -15.78 -3.11 3.23
CA LEU A 123 -16.99 -3.86 2.86
C LEU A 123 -18.27 -3.22 3.41
N LEU A 124 -18.27 -2.78 4.67
CA LEU A 124 -19.41 -2.10 5.28
C LEU A 124 -19.73 -0.79 4.57
N ALA A 125 -18.71 -0.01 4.22
CA ALA A 125 -18.89 1.24 3.51
C ALA A 125 -19.39 1.00 2.07
N ALA A 126 -18.87 -0.02 1.38
CA ALA A 126 -19.39 -0.42 0.07
C ALA A 126 -20.87 -0.86 0.13
N LEU A 127 -21.24 -1.64 1.16
CA LEU A 127 -22.63 -2.04 1.39
C LEU A 127 -23.52 -0.82 1.70
N GLY A 128 -23.05 0.10 2.55
CA GLY A 128 -23.77 1.33 2.89
C GLY A 128 -24.06 2.18 1.66
N THR A 129 -23.07 2.37 0.78
CA THR A 129 -23.25 3.06 -0.51
C THR A 129 -24.26 2.33 -1.41
N ALA A 130 -24.21 1.00 -1.50
CA ALA A 130 -25.15 0.24 -2.30
C ALA A 130 -26.60 0.38 -1.79
N VAL A 131 -26.80 0.30 -0.47
CA VAL A 131 -28.11 0.51 0.17
C VAL A 131 -28.62 1.93 -0.07
N TRP A 132 -27.76 2.94 0.08
CA TRP A 132 -28.10 4.33 -0.18
C TRP A 132 -28.58 4.56 -1.62
N ASN A 133 -27.86 4.01 -2.61
CA ASN A 133 -28.24 4.15 -4.01
C ASN A 133 -29.58 3.45 -4.31
N ALA A 134 -29.78 2.24 -3.77
CA ALA A 134 -31.05 1.53 -3.91
C ALA A 134 -32.22 2.33 -3.29
N ALA A 135 -32.02 2.90 -2.10
CA ALA A 135 -33.01 3.73 -1.42
C ALA A 135 -33.30 5.05 -2.15
N SER A 136 -32.31 5.58 -2.89
CA SER A 136 -32.44 6.82 -3.68
C SER A 136 -33.05 6.58 -5.08
N GLY A 137 -33.44 5.34 -5.42
CA GLY A 137 -33.96 5.00 -6.74
C GLY A 137 -32.92 5.12 -7.87
N LEU A 138 -31.63 5.19 -7.53
CA LEU A 138 -30.57 5.25 -8.52
C LEU A 138 -30.31 3.83 -9.06
N PRO A 139 -30.17 3.67 -10.39
CA PRO A 139 -29.75 2.40 -10.99
C PRO A 139 -28.49 1.86 -10.31
N VAL A 140 -28.46 0.55 -10.05
CA VAL A 140 -27.26 -0.12 -9.50
C VAL A 140 -26.05 0.07 -10.44
N GLU A 141 -26.30 0.18 -11.74
CA GLU A 141 -25.31 0.49 -12.78
C GLU A 141 -24.57 1.81 -12.53
N ASN A 142 -25.22 2.78 -11.86
CA ASN A 142 -24.58 4.04 -11.48
C ASN A 142 -23.43 3.81 -10.49
N LEU A 143 -23.40 2.76 -9.68
CA LEU A 143 -22.22 2.44 -8.85
C LEU A 143 -20.94 2.23 -9.69
N PHE A 144 -21.10 1.95 -10.98
CA PHE A 144 -20.03 1.53 -11.88
C PHE A 144 -19.81 2.51 -13.05
N THR A 145 -20.44 3.69 -13.05
CA THR A 145 -20.13 4.76 -14.03
C THR A 145 -18.98 5.64 -13.53
N PRO A 146 -18.07 6.14 -14.39
CA PRO A 146 -16.91 6.95 -13.96
C PRO A 146 -17.22 8.07 -12.97
N ASP A 147 -18.34 8.76 -13.17
CA ASP A 147 -18.75 9.93 -12.37
C ASP A 147 -19.35 9.55 -11.01
N ASN A 148 -20.00 8.39 -10.92
CA ASN A 148 -20.63 7.88 -9.69
C ASN A 148 -19.79 6.81 -8.97
N LYS A 149 -18.72 6.27 -9.60
CA LYS A 149 -17.67 5.42 -8.97
C LYS A 149 -17.05 6.11 -7.75
N LEU A 150 -17.09 7.44 -7.74
CA LEU A 150 -16.61 8.33 -6.71
C LEU A 150 -17.54 8.42 -5.48
N ILE A 151 -18.72 7.78 -5.54
CA ILE A 151 -19.71 7.73 -4.45
C ILE A 151 -19.48 6.52 -3.53
N LEU A 152 -18.49 5.66 -3.82
CA LEU A 152 -17.89 4.72 -2.86
C LEU A 152 -16.82 5.42 -2.00
N PHE A 153 -17.15 6.57 -1.40
CA PHE A 153 -16.38 7.43 -0.46
C PHE A 153 -14.89 7.77 -0.79
N ILE A 154 -14.24 7.14 -1.77
CA ILE A 154 -12.85 7.33 -2.19
C ILE A 154 -12.83 8.03 -3.55
N GLY A 155 -12.11 9.15 -3.61
CA GLY A 155 -12.16 10.11 -4.73
C GLY A 155 -11.49 9.66 -6.03
N THR A 156 -11.03 8.41 -6.18
CA THR A 156 -10.55 7.88 -7.47
C THR A 156 -10.68 6.35 -7.58
N ALA A 157 -10.98 5.87 -8.79
CA ALA A 157 -11.02 4.44 -9.12
C ALA A 157 -9.74 3.67 -8.74
N ASN A 158 -8.58 4.29 -8.98
CA ASN A 158 -7.30 3.65 -8.71
C ASN A 158 -7.03 3.52 -7.19
N ARG A 159 -7.40 4.50 -6.35
CA ARG A 159 -7.31 4.40 -4.88
C ARG A 159 -8.27 3.35 -4.33
N LEU A 160 -9.53 3.36 -4.78
CA LEU A 160 -10.52 2.37 -4.37
C LEU A 160 -10.05 0.95 -4.73
N GLY A 161 -9.60 0.76 -5.97
CA GLY A 161 -9.04 -0.52 -6.40
C GLY A 161 -7.86 -0.96 -5.54
N PHE A 162 -6.92 -0.06 -5.24
CA PHE A 162 -5.77 -0.37 -4.37
C PHE A 162 -6.20 -0.80 -2.97
N LEU A 163 -7.17 -0.10 -2.38
CA LEU A 163 -7.73 -0.45 -1.06
C LEU A 163 -8.34 -1.86 -1.09
N LEU A 164 -9.16 -2.15 -2.10
CA LEU A 164 -9.83 -3.44 -2.25
C LEU A 164 -8.82 -4.59 -2.44
N ALA A 165 -7.80 -4.38 -3.27
CA ALA A 165 -6.71 -5.35 -3.46
C ALA A 165 -5.92 -5.57 -2.16
N THR A 166 -5.66 -4.51 -1.40
CA THR A 166 -4.97 -4.59 -0.11
C THR A 166 -5.83 -5.27 0.96
N GLY A 167 -7.13 -4.99 1.01
CA GLY A 167 -8.08 -5.68 1.87
C GLY A 167 -8.15 -7.17 1.57
N ALA A 168 -8.19 -7.54 0.28
CA ALA A 168 -8.13 -8.93 -0.16
C ALA A 168 -6.81 -9.59 0.27
N ALA A 169 -5.67 -8.89 0.14
CA ALA A 169 -4.37 -9.36 0.62
C ALA A 169 -4.35 -9.65 2.12
N ILE A 170 -4.95 -8.78 2.94
CA ILE A 170 -5.10 -9.00 4.38
C ILE A 170 -5.95 -10.24 4.67
N CYS A 171 -7.12 -10.37 4.02
CA CYS A 171 -8.00 -11.52 4.19
C CYS A 171 -7.31 -12.84 3.79
N ILE A 172 -6.72 -12.88 2.58
CA ILE A 172 -6.01 -14.05 2.04
C ILE A 172 -4.84 -14.43 2.94
N GLY A 173 -4.01 -13.46 3.36
CA GLY A 173 -2.89 -13.74 4.25
C GLY A 173 -3.34 -14.31 5.60
N THR A 174 -4.48 -13.84 6.10
CA THR A 174 -5.02 -14.25 7.41
C THR A 174 -5.69 -15.62 7.36
N LEU A 175 -6.15 -16.09 6.19
CA LEU A 175 -6.69 -17.45 6.00
C LEU A 175 -5.71 -18.53 6.48
N PHE A 176 -4.41 -18.33 6.24
CA PHE A 176 -3.36 -19.26 6.65
C PHE A 176 -3.13 -19.30 8.17
N MET A 177 -3.70 -18.34 8.91
CA MET A 177 -3.54 -18.20 10.37
C MET A 177 -4.77 -18.62 11.16
N LEU A 178 -5.98 -18.46 10.63
CA LEU A 178 -7.25 -18.58 11.37
C LEU A 178 -8.19 -19.62 10.76
N GLY A 179 -7.97 -20.90 11.07
CA GLY A 179 -8.77 -22.01 10.52
C GLY A 179 -10.29 -21.89 10.77
N ARG A 180 -10.72 -21.42 11.94
CA ARG A 180 -12.16 -21.24 12.26
C ARG A 180 -12.81 -20.09 11.49
N MET A 181 -12.02 -19.14 10.99
CA MET A 181 -12.51 -17.99 10.23
C MET A 181 -12.28 -18.16 8.73
N ALA A 182 -11.94 -19.37 8.26
CA ALA A 182 -11.60 -19.61 6.87
C ALA A 182 -12.73 -19.21 5.91
N LEU A 183 -13.97 -19.63 6.18
CA LEU A 183 -15.11 -19.29 5.34
C LEU A 183 -15.41 -17.77 5.29
N PRO A 184 -15.60 -17.05 6.42
CA PRO A 184 -15.88 -15.62 6.35
C PRO A 184 -14.72 -14.82 5.73
N LEU A 185 -13.46 -15.19 5.97
CA LEU A 185 -12.31 -14.55 5.33
C LEU A 185 -12.26 -14.83 3.81
N PHE A 186 -12.63 -16.03 3.38
CA PHE A 186 -12.69 -16.39 1.97
C PHE A 186 -13.81 -15.64 1.24
N LEU A 187 -15.00 -15.54 1.86
CA LEU A 187 -16.10 -14.74 1.34
C LEU A 187 -15.70 -13.26 1.26
N ALA A 188 -15.10 -12.71 2.30
CA ALA A 188 -14.61 -11.33 2.30
C ALA A 188 -13.56 -11.08 1.20
N ALA A 189 -12.56 -11.96 1.07
CA ALA A 189 -11.56 -11.87 0.01
C ALA A 189 -12.18 -11.94 -1.39
N SER A 190 -13.16 -12.83 -1.59
CA SER A 190 -13.86 -12.99 -2.87
C SER A 190 -14.67 -11.74 -3.23
N THR A 191 -15.45 -11.21 -2.28
CA THR A 191 -16.22 -9.96 -2.47
C THR A 191 -15.30 -8.79 -2.78
N LEU A 192 -14.22 -8.60 -2.02
CA LEU A 192 -13.23 -7.55 -2.27
C LEU A 192 -12.58 -7.69 -3.65
N SER A 193 -12.33 -8.93 -4.09
CA SER A 193 -11.75 -9.20 -5.41
C SER A 193 -12.70 -8.83 -6.56
N VAL A 194 -14.00 -9.15 -6.42
CA VAL A 194 -15.03 -8.74 -7.39
C VAL A 194 -15.17 -7.22 -7.41
N LEU A 195 -15.26 -6.58 -6.24
CA LEU A 195 -15.31 -5.12 -6.13
C LEU A 195 -14.05 -4.47 -6.75
N CYS A 196 -12.87 -5.08 -6.59
CA CYS A 196 -11.62 -4.57 -7.16
C CYS A 196 -11.68 -4.51 -8.70
N TRP A 197 -12.29 -5.51 -9.34
CA TRP A 197 -12.58 -5.47 -10.78
C TRP A 197 -13.57 -4.37 -11.15
N LEU A 198 -14.65 -4.26 -10.37
CA LEU A 198 -15.69 -3.26 -10.59
C LEU A 198 -15.19 -1.83 -10.37
N ALA A 199 -14.13 -1.64 -9.58
CA ALA A 199 -13.42 -0.37 -9.47
C ALA A 199 -12.70 0.05 -10.76
N GLN A 200 -12.54 -0.86 -11.74
CA GLN A 200 -11.91 -0.62 -13.04
C GLN A 200 -10.46 -0.08 -12.97
N SER A 201 -9.76 -0.36 -11.86
CA SER A 201 -8.35 -0.04 -11.69
C SER A 201 -7.48 -1.19 -12.17
N ARG A 202 -6.89 -1.05 -13.36
CA ARG A 202 -6.00 -2.07 -13.95
C ARG A 202 -4.82 -2.41 -13.04
N ALA A 203 -4.22 -1.37 -12.46
CA ALA A 203 -3.11 -1.53 -11.52
C ALA A 203 -3.53 -2.30 -10.27
N ALA A 204 -4.76 -2.10 -9.78
CA ALA A 204 -5.27 -2.84 -8.62
C ALA A 204 -5.52 -4.31 -8.95
N VAL A 205 -6.06 -4.61 -10.13
CA VAL A 205 -6.22 -5.98 -10.61
C VAL A 205 -4.87 -6.69 -10.73
N PHE A 206 -3.83 -6.02 -11.24
CA PHE A 206 -2.48 -6.59 -11.24
C PHE A 206 -1.95 -6.80 -9.82
N GLY A 207 -2.17 -5.85 -8.92
CA GLY A 207 -1.86 -5.98 -7.50
C GLY A 207 -2.50 -7.23 -6.88
N LEU A 208 -3.80 -7.41 -7.11
CA LEU A 208 -4.58 -8.56 -6.66
C LEU A 208 -4.07 -9.87 -7.27
N PHE A 209 -3.74 -9.88 -8.56
CA PHE A 209 -3.17 -11.04 -9.23
C PHE A 209 -1.83 -11.45 -8.59
N GLY A 210 -0.94 -10.49 -8.31
CA GLY A 210 0.32 -10.73 -7.61
C GLY A 210 0.12 -11.31 -6.20
N VAL A 211 -0.88 -10.83 -5.47
CA VAL A 211 -1.27 -11.37 -4.16
C VAL A 211 -1.71 -12.83 -4.27
N ILE A 212 -2.63 -13.14 -5.18
CA ILE A 212 -3.18 -14.49 -5.30
C ILE A 212 -2.12 -15.47 -5.83
N LEU A 213 -1.30 -15.05 -6.80
CA LEU A 213 -0.19 -15.88 -7.30
C LEU A 213 0.80 -16.22 -6.17
N THR A 214 1.15 -15.24 -5.34
CA THR A 214 2.02 -15.48 -4.18
C THR A 214 1.37 -16.41 -3.16
N ALA A 215 0.09 -16.20 -2.85
CA ALA A 215 -0.66 -17.04 -1.92
C ALA A 215 -0.78 -18.50 -2.41
N THR A 216 -1.08 -18.69 -3.70
CA THR A 216 -1.13 -20.00 -4.34
C THR A 216 0.24 -20.67 -4.32
N GLY A 217 1.30 -19.96 -4.75
CA GLY A 217 2.67 -20.48 -4.74
C GLY A 217 3.11 -20.92 -3.35
N TYR A 218 2.84 -20.10 -2.33
CA TYR A 218 3.11 -20.45 -0.93
C TYR A 218 2.33 -21.70 -0.50
N SER A 219 1.04 -21.79 -0.80
CA SER A 219 0.20 -22.95 -0.46
C SER A 219 0.71 -24.25 -1.09
N LEU A 220 1.13 -24.19 -2.36
CA LEU A 220 1.70 -25.32 -3.09
C LEU A 220 3.05 -25.77 -2.51
N VAL A 221 3.97 -24.84 -2.23
CA VAL A 221 5.29 -25.14 -1.64
C VAL A 221 5.15 -25.78 -0.25
N GLN A 222 4.15 -25.35 0.53
CA GLN A 222 3.86 -25.95 1.84
C GLN A 222 3.25 -27.36 1.74
N ASN A 223 3.15 -27.93 0.53
CA ASN A 223 2.60 -29.25 0.21
C ASN A 223 1.22 -29.49 0.82
N ARG A 224 0.50 -28.39 1.09
CA ARG A 224 -0.87 -28.44 1.54
C ARG A 224 -1.68 -28.70 0.28
N LYS A 225 -1.95 -29.98 -0.01
CA LYS A 225 -3.03 -30.46 -0.92
C LYS A 225 -4.39 -30.00 -0.39
N SER A 226 -4.51 -28.71 -0.13
CA SER A 226 -5.57 -28.11 0.65
C SER A 226 -6.62 -27.60 -0.31
N PRO A 227 -7.90 -27.74 0.06
CA PRO A 227 -9.00 -27.08 -0.67
C PRO A 227 -8.77 -25.57 -0.81
N LEU A 228 -7.92 -24.96 0.04
CA LEU A 228 -7.50 -23.57 -0.07
C LEU A 228 -6.65 -23.29 -1.33
N ALA A 229 -5.69 -24.15 -1.70
CA ALA A 229 -4.92 -23.97 -2.93
C ALA A 229 -5.85 -24.02 -4.16
N LEU A 230 -6.77 -24.98 -4.18
CA LEU A 230 -7.78 -25.09 -5.23
C LEU A 230 -8.70 -23.87 -5.24
N ALA A 231 -9.18 -23.41 -4.08
CA ALA A 231 -10.03 -22.23 -3.98
C ALA A 231 -9.33 -20.95 -4.47
N LEU A 232 -8.03 -20.80 -4.19
CA LEU A 232 -7.24 -19.67 -4.72
C LEU A 232 -7.04 -19.77 -6.22
N VAL A 233 -6.78 -20.98 -6.76
CA VAL A 233 -6.71 -21.21 -8.22
C VAL A 233 -8.05 -20.90 -8.89
N LEU A 234 -9.16 -21.34 -8.30
CA LEU A 234 -10.49 -21.01 -8.79
C LEU A 234 -10.79 -19.51 -8.71
N LEU A 235 -10.30 -18.83 -7.67
CA LEU A 235 -10.39 -17.37 -7.59
C LEU A 235 -9.59 -16.72 -8.73
N VAL A 236 -8.37 -17.17 -9.03
CA VAL A 236 -7.62 -16.68 -10.21
C VAL A 236 -8.43 -16.90 -11.50
N ALA A 237 -8.95 -18.11 -11.70
CA ALA A 237 -9.73 -18.45 -12.87
C ALA A 237 -11.00 -17.58 -12.98
N ALA A 238 -11.69 -17.34 -11.86
CA ALA A 238 -12.84 -16.45 -11.80
C ALA A 238 -12.47 -15.01 -12.12
N LEU A 239 -11.32 -14.50 -11.65
CA LEU A 239 -10.85 -13.15 -11.97
C LEU A 239 -10.52 -13.01 -13.46
N ILE A 240 -9.87 -14.01 -14.06
CA ILE A 240 -9.58 -14.03 -15.49
C ILE A 240 -10.88 -14.09 -16.30
N GLY A 241 -11.80 -15.00 -15.92
CA GLY A 241 -13.09 -15.17 -16.59
C GLY A 241 -13.98 -13.93 -16.48
N PHE A 242 -14.12 -13.35 -15.29
CA PHE A 242 -14.87 -12.13 -15.08
C PHE A 242 -14.24 -10.95 -15.85
N GLY A 243 -12.91 -10.84 -15.81
CA GLY A 243 -12.18 -9.86 -16.61
C GLY A 243 -12.47 -9.99 -18.11
N SER A 244 -12.50 -11.20 -18.64
CA SER A 244 -12.79 -11.44 -20.06
C SER A 244 -14.21 -11.06 -20.48
N ILE A 245 -15.20 -11.12 -19.58
CA ILE A 245 -16.60 -10.75 -19.86
C ILE A 245 -16.80 -9.23 -19.82
N PHE A 246 -16.20 -8.54 -18.84
CA PHE A 246 -16.43 -7.11 -18.62
C PHE A 246 -15.41 -6.18 -19.30
N ALA A 247 -14.28 -6.71 -19.76
CA ALA A 247 -13.26 -5.93 -20.46
C ALA A 247 -13.29 -6.11 -21.98
N THR A 248 -14.36 -6.71 -22.52
CA THR A 248 -14.53 -7.07 -23.94
C THR A 248 -14.17 -5.92 -24.88
N ASP A 249 -14.77 -4.74 -24.78
CA ASP A 249 -14.52 -3.70 -25.78
C ASP A 249 -13.07 -3.18 -25.80
N ARG A 250 -12.40 -3.09 -24.65
CA ARG A 250 -11.04 -2.53 -24.55
C ARG A 250 -9.95 -3.55 -24.80
N ILE A 251 -10.10 -4.76 -24.27
CA ILE A 251 -9.18 -5.86 -24.50
C ILE A 251 -9.32 -6.34 -25.95
N MET A 252 -10.55 -6.46 -26.46
CA MET A 252 -10.76 -6.80 -27.86
C MET A 252 -10.21 -5.72 -28.77
N ALA A 253 -10.44 -4.42 -28.51
CA ALA A 253 -9.84 -3.35 -29.31
C ALA A 253 -8.30 -3.41 -29.34
N THR A 254 -7.66 -3.77 -28.24
CA THR A 254 -6.20 -3.95 -28.18
C THR A 254 -5.76 -5.19 -28.98
N LEU A 255 -6.42 -6.33 -28.77
CA LEU A 255 -6.07 -7.59 -29.42
C LEU A 255 -6.33 -7.54 -30.93
N THR A 256 -7.32 -6.76 -31.37
CA THR A 256 -7.67 -6.62 -32.80
C THR A 256 -6.85 -5.55 -33.50
N SER A 257 -6.45 -4.47 -32.82
CA SER A 257 -5.64 -3.40 -33.43
C SER A 257 -4.14 -3.62 -33.32
N LEU A 258 -3.68 -4.49 -32.40
CA LEU A 258 -2.30 -4.58 -31.94
C LEU A 258 -1.71 -3.23 -31.47
N ASP A 259 -2.56 -2.21 -31.31
CA ASP A 259 -2.17 -0.88 -30.91
C ASP A 259 -2.12 -0.79 -29.38
N MET A 260 -0.89 -0.69 -28.87
CA MET A 260 -0.63 -0.55 -27.45
C MET A 260 -1.05 0.84 -26.93
N SER A 261 -1.33 1.81 -27.79
CA SER A 261 -1.78 3.16 -27.39
C SER A 261 -3.04 3.11 -26.52
N TYR A 262 -3.96 2.17 -26.82
CA TYR A 262 -5.20 1.98 -26.07
C TYR A 262 -4.96 1.29 -24.72
N LEU A 263 -3.96 0.40 -24.63
CA LEU A 263 -3.51 -0.18 -23.36
C LEU A 263 -2.76 0.83 -22.50
N LEU A 264 -1.94 1.68 -23.09
CA LEU A 264 -1.13 2.63 -22.33
C LEU A 264 -1.92 3.89 -21.98
N ASN A 265 -2.94 4.26 -22.77
CA ASN A 265 -3.83 5.40 -22.51
C ASN A 265 -3.03 6.68 -22.20
N GLY A 266 -2.01 6.97 -23.01
CA GLY A 266 -1.10 8.11 -22.86
C GLY A 266 -0.04 7.98 -21.75
N ARG A 267 0.06 6.82 -21.09
CA ARG A 267 1.07 6.59 -20.04
C ARG A 267 2.49 6.48 -20.58
N ASP A 268 2.64 6.05 -21.82
CA ASP A 268 3.89 6.07 -22.57
C ASP A 268 4.50 7.49 -22.62
N ASP A 269 3.71 8.50 -22.98
CA ASP A 269 4.15 9.90 -22.96
C ASP A 269 4.57 10.34 -21.55
N ILE A 270 3.79 9.96 -20.53
CA ILE A 270 4.10 10.27 -19.12
C ILE A 270 5.44 9.61 -18.72
N TRP A 271 5.64 8.35 -19.09
CA TRP A 271 6.83 7.58 -18.72
C TRP A 271 8.08 8.09 -19.42
N LEU A 272 7.97 8.45 -20.70
CA LEU A 272 9.05 9.05 -21.46
C LEU A 272 9.43 10.43 -20.89
N ALA A 273 8.43 11.30 -20.65
CA ALA A 273 8.68 12.59 -20.01
C ALA A 273 9.29 12.43 -18.62
N ALA A 274 8.79 11.49 -17.80
CA ALA A 274 9.35 11.19 -16.48
C ALA A 274 10.81 10.72 -16.58
N TRP A 275 11.13 9.86 -17.55
CA TRP A 275 12.50 9.42 -17.78
C TRP A 275 13.42 10.61 -18.14
N GLU A 276 12.99 11.47 -19.07
CA GLU A 276 13.75 12.66 -19.46
C GLU A 276 13.90 13.67 -18.32
N ILE A 277 12.89 13.80 -17.44
CA ILE A 277 12.99 14.59 -16.21
C ILE A 277 14.04 13.97 -15.29
N PHE A 278 14.00 12.67 -15.03
CA PHE A 278 15.00 11.99 -14.18
C PHE A 278 16.44 12.25 -14.66
N LEU A 279 16.69 12.20 -15.98
CA LEU A 279 18.02 12.43 -16.54
C LEU A 279 18.59 13.83 -16.22
N LYS A 280 17.76 14.81 -15.88
CA LYS A 280 18.20 16.16 -15.49
C LYS A 280 18.72 16.23 -14.05
N SER A 281 18.31 15.32 -13.15
CA SER A 281 18.80 15.25 -11.76
C SER A 281 18.86 13.78 -11.28
N PRO A 282 19.81 12.98 -11.80
CA PRO A 282 19.75 11.53 -11.62
C PRO A 282 20.08 11.06 -10.20
N MET A 283 20.93 11.79 -9.47
CA MET A 283 21.42 11.32 -8.17
C MET A 283 20.39 11.50 -7.05
N VAL A 284 19.74 12.67 -7.02
CA VAL A 284 18.86 13.08 -5.92
C VAL A 284 17.48 13.52 -6.39
N GLY A 285 17.20 13.60 -7.69
CA GLY A 285 15.89 14.03 -8.19
C GLY A 285 15.59 15.51 -7.90
N PHE A 286 14.31 15.86 -7.93
CA PHE A 286 13.81 17.23 -7.81
C PHE A 286 13.04 17.52 -6.52
N GLY A 287 13.06 16.60 -5.57
CA GLY A 287 12.36 16.72 -4.31
C GLY A 287 11.02 15.99 -4.31
N VAL A 288 10.61 15.60 -3.11
CA VAL A 288 9.34 14.90 -2.88
C VAL A 288 8.18 15.80 -3.28
N ASP A 289 7.26 15.24 -4.07
CA ASP A 289 6.09 15.91 -4.63
C ASP A 289 6.35 16.93 -5.76
N SER A 290 7.58 16.99 -6.29
CA SER A 290 7.96 17.95 -7.33
C SER A 290 7.55 17.56 -8.76
N PHE A 291 7.12 16.30 -8.99
CA PHE A 291 6.97 15.74 -10.34
C PHE A 291 6.09 16.61 -11.24
N HIS A 292 4.97 17.12 -10.74
CA HIS A 292 4.03 17.92 -11.52
C HIS A 292 4.63 19.23 -12.04
N LYS A 293 5.46 19.91 -11.23
CA LYS A 293 6.18 21.13 -11.66
C LYS A 293 7.29 20.78 -12.63
N ALA A 294 8.02 19.71 -12.35
CA ALA A 294 9.06 19.23 -13.25
C ALA A 294 8.48 18.85 -14.62
N LEU A 295 7.29 18.23 -14.65
CA LEU A 295 6.56 17.92 -15.86
C LEU A 295 6.08 19.18 -16.58
N ALA A 296 5.47 20.13 -15.87
CA ALA A 296 5.05 21.40 -16.46
C ALA A 296 6.23 22.16 -17.10
N ALA A 297 7.35 22.25 -16.40
CA ALA A 297 8.57 22.88 -16.92
C ALA A 297 9.16 22.10 -18.10
N HIS A 298 9.15 20.77 -18.06
CA HIS A 298 9.58 19.93 -19.18
C HIS A 298 8.70 20.13 -20.42
N LEU A 299 7.39 20.20 -20.25
CA LEU A 299 6.44 20.47 -21.34
C LEU A 299 6.49 21.93 -21.82
N ALA A 300 6.99 22.88 -21.04
CA ALA A 300 7.12 24.27 -21.50
C ALA A 300 8.27 24.47 -22.50
N LEU A 301 9.16 23.48 -22.66
CA LEU A 301 10.31 23.58 -23.57
C LEU A 301 9.89 23.58 -25.05
N PRO A 302 10.44 24.47 -25.89
CA PRO A 302 10.10 24.54 -27.32
C PRO A 302 10.30 23.21 -28.07
N GLU A 303 11.38 22.49 -27.78
CA GLU A 303 11.68 21.18 -28.38
C GLU A 303 10.65 20.11 -28.05
N ASN A 304 9.83 20.33 -27.02
CA ASN A 304 8.81 19.40 -26.55
C ASN A 304 7.40 19.78 -27.02
N ALA A 305 7.24 20.82 -27.84
CA ALA A 305 5.94 21.33 -28.32
C ALA A 305 5.03 20.21 -28.87
N ASP A 306 5.58 19.35 -29.73
CA ASP A 306 4.81 18.32 -30.43
C ASP A 306 5.15 16.88 -30.00
N ARG A 307 6.07 16.71 -29.04
CA ARG A 307 6.58 15.39 -28.62
C ARG A 307 5.65 14.61 -27.71
N PHE A 308 4.72 15.29 -27.04
CA PHE A 308 3.92 14.74 -25.94
C PHE A 308 2.41 15.08 -26.06
N PRO A 309 1.77 14.71 -27.18
CA PRO A 309 0.40 15.12 -27.48
C PRO A 309 -0.63 14.56 -26.48
N ALA A 310 -0.42 13.35 -25.94
CA ALA A 310 -1.39 12.71 -25.06
C ALA A 310 -1.46 13.38 -23.68
N ILE A 311 -0.35 13.97 -23.22
CA ILE A 311 -0.26 14.59 -21.90
C ILE A 311 -0.39 16.12 -21.92
N ARG A 312 -0.26 16.76 -23.08
CA ARG A 312 -0.59 18.19 -23.26
C ARG A 312 -2.09 18.45 -23.34
N SER A 313 -2.85 17.48 -23.86
CA SER A 313 -4.31 17.56 -23.96
C SER A 313 -5.02 17.25 -22.63
N GLN A 314 -4.28 16.76 -21.63
CA GLN A 314 -4.78 16.41 -20.30
C GLN A 314 -4.14 17.33 -19.25
N TYR A 315 -4.84 17.59 -18.15
CA TYR A 315 -4.30 18.38 -17.04
C TYR A 315 -2.94 17.82 -16.57
N VAL A 316 -2.04 18.72 -16.14
CA VAL A 316 -0.70 18.36 -15.64
C VAL A 316 -0.79 17.22 -14.62
N PHE A 317 -0.15 16.09 -14.94
CA PHE A 317 -0.16 14.92 -14.09
C PHE A 317 0.62 15.16 -12.81
N TRP A 318 0.03 14.73 -11.70
CA TRP A 318 0.64 14.89 -10.39
C TRP A 318 1.67 13.82 -10.04
N ASN A 319 1.82 12.77 -10.85
CA ASN A 319 2.77 11.69 -10.65
C ASN A 319 3.09 10.97 -11.97
N ALA A 320 4.20 10.22 -11.99
CA ALA A 320 4.64 9.47 -13.16
C ALA A 320 3.78 8.24 -13.53
N HIS A 321 2.71 7.96 -12.78
CA HIS A 321 1.85 6.78 -12.96
C HIS A 321 2.60 5.43 -12.99
N GLN A 322 3.82 5.44 -12.44
CA GLN A 322 4.77 4.34 -12.31
C GLN A 322 5.66 4.68 -11.11
N MET A 323 5.65 3.81 -10.11
CA MET A 323 6.24 4.07 -8.80
C MET A 323 7.76 4.31 -8.85
N VAL A 324 8.49 3.50 -9.63
CA VAL A 324 9.95 3.58 -9.79
C VAL A 324 10.34 4.88 -10.50
N LEU A 325 9.68 5.24 -11.60
CA LEU A 325 9.90 6.51 -12.29
C LEU A 325 9.58 7.70 -11.37
N GLY A 326 8.51 7.59 -10.57
CA GLY A 326 8.20 8.59 -9.55
C GLY A 326 9.32 8.75 -8.54
N ILE A 327 9.85 7.65 -7.99
CA ILE A 327 10.99 7.67 -7.06
C ILE A 327 12.23 8.29 -7.72
N LEU A 328 12.53 7.90 -8.96
CA LEU A 328 13.66 8.42 -9.72
C LEU A 328 13.55 9.93 -9.99
N CYS A 329 12.37 10.41 -10.40
CA CYS A 329 12.16 11.85 -10.63
C CYS A 329 12.30 12.67 -9.35
N GLU A 330 11.77 12.16 -8.24
CA GLU A 330 11.63 12.95 -7.00
C GLU A 330 12.84 12.82 -6.07
N THR A 331 13.48 11.64 -6.03
CA THR A 331 14.57 11.32 -5.10
C THR A 331 15.80 10.65 -5.75
N GLY A 332 15.78 10.48 -7.07
CA GLY A 332 16.91 9.96 -7.84
C GLY A 332 17.29 8.52 -7.50
N LEU A 333 18.50 8.15 -7.90
CA LEU A 333 19.12 6.87 -7.59
C LEU A 333 19.30 6.66 -6.09
N ALA A 334 19.52 7.72 -5.32
CA ALA A 334 19.63 7.65 -3.86
C ALA A 334 18.33 7.14 -3.22
N GLY A 335 17.20 7.72 -3.58
CA GLY A 335 15.89 7.28 -3.09
C GLY A 335 15.54 5.86 -3.54
N LEU A 336 15.85 5.51 -4.80
CA LEU A 336 15.64 4.16 -5.31
C LEU A 336 16.48 3.12 -4.56
N ALA A 337 17.74 3.41 -4.25
CA ALA A 337 18.59 2.51 -3.47
C ALA A 337 18.01 2.26 -2.08
N VAL A 338 17.52 3.31 -1.41
CA VAL A 338 16.87 3.18 -0.10
C VAL A 338 15.60 2.34 -0.21
N PHE A 339 14.77 2.62 -1.21
CA PHE A 339 13.53 1.88 -1.49
C PHE A 339 13.79 0.38 -1.68
N CYS A 340 14.77 0.01 -2.52
CA CYS A 340 15.14 -1.38 -2.77
C CYS A 340 15.61 -2.10 -1.51
N VAL A 341 16.45 -1.46 -0.69
CA VAL A 341 16.92 -2.07 0.56
C VAL A 341 15.77 -2.27 1.55
N LEU A 342 14.85 -1.32 1.68
CA LEU A 342 13.67 -1.49 2.54
C LEU A 342 12.81 -2.68 2.10
N ILE A 343 12.57 -2.84 0.79
CA ILE A 343 11.81 -3.97 0.25
C ILE A 343 12.50 -5.29 0.55
N VAL A 344 13.79 -5.41 0.21
CA VAL A 344 14.54 -6.66 0.41
C VAL A 344 14.54 -7.04 1.88
N ARG A 345 14.74 -6.08 2.79
CA ARG A 345 14.71 -6.33 4.23
C ARG A 345 13.31 -6.69 4.73
N GLY A 346 12.28 -5.98 4.27
CA GLY A 346 10.89 -6.26 4.58
C GLY A 346 10.48 -7.66 4.15
N ILE A 347 10.74 -8.04 2.89
CA ILE A 347 10.45 -9.38 2.36
C ILE A 347 11.21 -10.45 3.14
N ARG A 348 12.50 -10.26 3.41
CA ARG A 348 13.30 -11.22 4.21
C ARG A 348 12.73 -11.41 5.62
N ALA A 349 12.35 -10.32 6.29
CA ALA A 349 11.67 -10.39 7.58
C ALA A 349 10.32 -11.10 7.47
N GLY A 350 9.55 -10.81 6.43
CA GLY A 350 8.26 -11.44 6.16
C GLY A 350 8.36 -12.93 5.90
N ILE A 351 9.31 -13.40 5.12
CA ILE A 351 9.50 -14.84 4.85
C ILE A 351 9.96 -15.58 6.11
N ARG A 352 10.83 -14.95 6.91
CA ARG A 352 11.43 -15.57 8.11
C ARG A 352 10.41 -15.97 9.19
N PHE A 353 9.30 -15.25 9.29
CA PHE A 353 8.31 -15.42 10.36
C PHE A 353 6.93 -15.83 9.83
N LEU A 354 6.87 -16.53 8.69
CA LEU A 354 5.64 -17.13 8.20
C LEU A 354 5.14 -18.23 9.16
N PRO A 355 3.82 -18.40 9.31
CA PRO A 355 2.74 -17.70 8.61
C PRO A 355 2.31 -16.36 9.22
N GLU A 356 2.82 -15.95 10.39
CA GLU A 356 2.33 -14.78 11.14
C GLU A 356 2.49 -13.45 10.40
N THR A 357 3.51 -13.34 9.57
CA THR A 357 3.83 -12.16 8.75
C THR A 357 3.22 -12.21 7.35
N PHE A 358 2.43 -13.23 7.02
CA PHE A 358 1.92 -13.38 5.65
C PHE A 358 0.96 -12.26 5.22
N PRO A 359 0.01 -11.79 6.06
CA PRO A 359 -0.83 -10.64 5.70
C PRO A 359 -0.06 -9.37 5.34
N PRO A 360 0.85 -8.83 6.19
CA PRO A 360 1.62 -7.63 5.81
C PRO A 360 2.59 -7.89 4.64
N LEU A 361 3.06 -9.12 4.44
CA LEU A 361 3.85 -9.47 3.24
C LEU A 361 3.01 -9.38 1.96
N LEU A 362 1.77 -9.89 1.97
CA LEU A 362 0.87 -9.77 0.82
C LEU A 362 0.43 -8.32 0.60
N MET A 363 0.24 -7.52 1.65
CA MET A 363 0.01 -6.07 1.51
C MET A 363 1.18 -5.38 0.77
N LEU A 364 2.42 -5.73 1.13
CA LEU A 364 3.62 -5.21 0.47
C LEU A 364 3.65 -5.60 -1.01
N ILE A 365 3.32 -6.86 -1.33
CA ILE A 365 3.26 -7.34 -2.72
C ILE A 365 2.16 -6.63 -3.51
N ALA A 366 0.97 -6.47 -2.92
CA ALA A 366 -0.12 -5.71 -3.53
C ALA A 366 0.33 -4.30 -3.90
N PHE A 367 1.02 -3.60 -2.99
CA PHE A 367 1.57 -2.28 -3.22
C PHE A 367 2.62 -2.25 -4.32
N LEU A 368 3.59 -3.18 -4.31
CA LEU A 368 4.68 -3.19 -5.30
C LEU A 368 4.16 -3.45 -6.71
N VAL A 369 3.28 -4.44 -6.87
CA VAL A 369 2.73 -4.80 -8.18
C VAL A 369 1.74 -3.73 -8.67
N HIS A 370 0.92 -3.18 -7.78
CA HIS A 370 0.07 -2.03 -8.11
C HIS A 370 0.92 -0.82 -8.55
N GLY A 371 2.04 -0.56 -7.87
CA GLY A 371 2.96 0.53 -8.16
C GLY A 371 3.55 0.50 -9.58
N ILE A 372 3.56 -0.65 -10.26
CA ILE A 372 4.03 -0.76 -11.64
C ILE A 372 3.13 0.05 -12.60
N GLY A 373 1.85 0.23 -12.30
CA GLY A 373 0.91 0.94 -13.17
C GLY A 373 -0.09 1.85 -12.45
N GLY A 374 0.02 2.06 -11.13
CA GLY A 374 -1.03 2.70 -10.35
C GLY A 374 -0.76 4.17 -10.06
N TYR A 375 0.39 4.48 -9.45
CA TYR A 375 0.68 5.77 -8.81
C TYR A 375 2.17 6.01 -8.56
N GLY A 376 2.51 7.27 -8.24
CA GLY A 376 3.81 7.65 -7.66
C GLY A 376 3.91 7.33 -6.16
N PHE A 377 5.10 6.90 -5.73
CA PHE A 377 5.43 6.50 -4.35
C PHE A 377 5.22 7.60 -3.30
N HIS A 378 5.39 8.85 -3.68
CA HIS A 378 5.62 9.94 -2.73
C HIS A 378 4.36 10.72 -2.36
N ARG A 379 3.28 10.56 -3.13
CA ARG A 379 2.09 11.41 -3.03
C ARG A 379 0.85 10.72 -2.48
N SER A 380 0.96 9.46 -2.10
CA SER A 380 -0.21 8.63 -1.87
C SER A 380 -0.41 8.28 -0.41
N TRP A 381 -1.64 8.41 0.05
CA TRP A 381 -2.19 7.63 1.18
C TRP A 381 -1.84 6.13 1.05
N ASN A 382 -1.64 5.61 -0.17
CA ASN A 382 -1.15 4.25 -0.42
C ASN A 382 0.20 3.97 0.25
N SER A 383 1.10 4.95 0.34
CA SER A 383 2.43 4.80 0.95
C SER A 383 2.31 4.51 2.44
N ALA A 384 1.22 4.93 3.10
CA ALA A 384 0.93 4.53 4.47
C ALA A 384 0.82 3.01 4.60
N PHE A 385 0.22 2.30 3.62
CA PHE A 385 0.15 0.83 3.63
C PHE A 385 1.52 0.18 3.43
N PHE A 386 2.36 0.74 2.55
CA PHE A 386 3.73 0.26 2.35
C PHE A 386 4.53 0.34 3.64
N PHE A 387 4.57 1.52 4.26
CA PHE A 387 5.35 1.73 5.49
C PHE A 387 4.73 1.02 6.70
N LEU A 388 3.40 0.95 6.80
CA LEU A 388 2.72 0.16 7.84
C LEU A 388 3.06 -1.32 7.71
N ALA A 389 3.01 -1.89 6.51
CA ALA A 389 3.38 -3.28 6.26
C ALA A 389 4.85 -3.54 6.66
N LEU A 390 5.79 -2.71 6.20
CA LEU A 390 7.20 -2.80 6.60
C LEU A 390 7.37 -2.69 8.12
N GLY A 391 6.60 -1.81 8.77
CA GLY A 391 6.66 -1.60 10.20
C GLY A 391 6.22 -2.84 10.96
N ILE A 392 5.13 -3.48 10.53
CA ILE A 392 4.65 -4.72 11.14
C ILE A 392 5.68 -5.85 10.96
N LEU A 393 6.26 -5.97 9.76
CA LEU A 393 7.29 -6.97 9.46
C LEU A 393 8.54 -6.79 10.34
N GLU A 394 9.02 -5.56 10.51
CA GLU A 394 10.15 -5.26 11.37
C GLU A 394 9.81 -5.39 12.86
N GLY A 395 8.59 -5.05 13.27
CA GLY A 395 8.11 -5.26 14.63
C GLY A 395 8.18 -6.75 15.02
N TRP A 396 7.82 -7.65 14.10
CA TRP A 396 7.99 -9.10 14.29
C TRP A 396 9.46 -9.52 14.38
N ASN A 397 10.32 -8.91 13.58
CA ASN A 397 11.76 -9.16 13.66
C ASN A 397 12.32 -8.76 15.04
N LEU A 398 11.99 -7.56 15.53
CA LEU A 398 12.39 -7.07 16.84
C LEU A 398 11.85 -7.95 17.99
N LEU A 399 10.57 -8.34 17.92
CA LEU A 399 9.94 -9.24 18.89
C LEU A 399 10.68 -10.57 19.05
N ASN A 400 11.25 -11.10 17.97
CA ASN A 400 11.88 -12.42 17.95
C ASN A 400 13.40 -12.39 18.17
N VAL A 401 14.08 -11.31 17.77
CA VAL A 401 15.50 -11.10 18.07
C VAL A 401 15.70 -10.93 19.59
N ASN A 402 14.85 -10.14 20.24
CA ASN A 402 14.95 -9.88 21.68
C ASN A 402 14.57 -11.08 22.58
N ARG A 403 14.05 -12.17 22.01
CA ARG A 403 13.74 -13.41 22.76
C ARG A 403 14.95 -14.34 22.91
N ARG A 404 15.94 -14.26 22.02
CA ARG A 404 17.10 -15.18 21.98
C ARG A 404 18.05 -15.08 23.19
N PRO A 405 18.27 -13.92 23.84
CA PRO A 405 19.21 -13.84 24.97
C PRO A 405 18.71 -14.46 26.28
N LEU A 406 17.40 -14.75 26.42
CA LEU A 406 16.82 -15.20 27.70
C LEU A 406 16.71 -16.72 27.83
N GLN A 407 17.00 -17.48 26.77
CA GLN A 407 16.97 -18.96 26.79
C GLN A 407 18.37 -19.59 26.87
N ALA A 408 19.44 -18.83 26.63
CA ALA A 408 20.81 -19.33 26.63
C ALA A 408 21.52 -19.21 28.00
N GLY A 409 20.80 -18.84 29.06
CA GLY A 409 21.35 -18.64 30.42
C GLY A 409 20.67 -19.49 31.48
N SER A 410 20.05 -20.59 31.09
CA SER A 410 19.38 -21.54 32.00
C SER A 410 19.79 -23.00 31.74
N GLU A 411 21.02 -23.21 31.25
CA GLU A 411 21.68 -24.52 31.26
C GLU A 411 22.77 -24.54 32.32
#